data_AF-A0A644YVB0-F1
#
_entry.id   AF-A0A644YVB0-F1
#
_cell.length_a   1.000
_cell.length_b   1.000
_cell.length_c   1.000
_cell.angle_alpha   90.00
_cell.angle_beta   90.00
_cell.angle_gamma   90.00
#
_symmetry.space_group_name_H-M   'P 1'
#
loop_
_entity.id
_entity.type
_entity.pdbx_description
1 polymer ?
#
loop_
_entity_poly.entity_id
_entity_poly.type
_entity_poly.pdbx_seq_one_letter_code
_entity_poly.pdbx_strand_id
1 'polypeptide(L)'
;MPRTYIKWLEAAKKFYSVASADSAIQGKLARLKISVDDLTAANTLISGLEAARAIYLKEKGESQDATKIKDAAFAKIDDWMSEFYAVAKIGLEDNPQLLEALGKTVRS
;
A
#
# COMPACT_ATOMS: atom_id res chain seq x y z
N MET A 1 -9.64 -7.81 -0.75
CA MET A 1 -10.56 -7.10 -1.67
C MET A 1 -11.58 -8.10 -2.20
N PRO A 2 -12.87 -7.74 -2.26
CA PRO A 2 -13.88 -8.64 -2.79
C PRO A 2 -13.56 -8.96 -4.26
N ARG A 3 -13.46 -10.25 -4.62
CA ARG A 3 -13.33 -10.70 -6.04
C ARG A 3 -14.43 -10.11 -6.93
N THR A 4 -15.57 -9.78 -6.31
CA THR A 4 -16.73 -9.11 -6.90
C THR A 4 -16.39 -7.77 -7.54
N TYR A 5 -15.45 -6.99 -6.97
CA TYR A 5 -15.10 -5.67 -7.51
C TYR A 5 -14.39 -5.76 -8.87
N ILE A 6 -13.41 -6.65 -9.01
CA ILE A 6 -12.67 -6.82 -10.28
C ILE A 6 -13.60 -7.34 -11.37
N LYS A 7 -14.41 -8.35 -11.05
CA LYS A 7 -15.41 -8.89 -11.98
C LYS A 7 -16.42 -7.83 -12.43
N TRP A 8 -16.84 -6.97 -11.51
CA TRP A 8 -17.73 -5.85 -11.84
C TRP A 8 -17.06 -4.84 -12.76
N LEU A 9 -15.80 -4.47 -12.49
CA LEU A 9 -15.06 -3.51 -13.31
C LEU A 9 -14.82 -4.05 -14.73
N GLU A 10 -14.47 -5.34 -14.85
CA GLU A 10 -14.33 -6.01 -16.15
C GLU A 10 -15.64 -6.02 -16.93
N ALA A 11 -16.76 -6.31 -16.25
CA ALA A 11 -18.09 -6.28 -16.86
C ALA A 11 -18.46 -4.86 -17.33
N ALA A 12 -18.22 -3.85 -16.50
CA ALA A 12 -18.47 -2.45 -16.84
C ALA A 12 -17.62 -2.00 -18.04
N LYS A 13 -16.32 -2.29 -18.02
CA LYS A 13 -15.40 -1.98 -19.12
C LYS A 13 -15.87 -2.61 -20.43
N LYS A 14 -16.23 -3.90 -20.40
CA LYS A 14 -16.75 -4.61 -21.56
C LYS A 14 -18.06 -4.01 -22.06
N PHE A 15 -18.98 -3.67 -21.16
CA PHE A 15 -20.25 -3.04 -21.52
C PHE A 15 -20.03 -1.72 -22.25
N TYR A 16 -19.27 -0.80 -21.64
CA TYR A 16 -19.06 0.54 -22.21
C TYR A 16 -18.17 0.52 -23.46
N SER A 17 -17.23 -0.41 -23.58
CA SER A 17 -16.43 -0.55 -24.80
C SER A 17 -17.27 -1.05 -25.98
N VAL A 18 -18.15 -2.02 -25.74
CA VAL A 18 -19.04 -2.57 -26.78
C VAL A 18 -20.13 -1.56 -27.14
N ALA A 19 -20.75 -0.93 -26.14
CA ALA A 19 -21.78 0.07 -26.36
C ALA A 19 -21.25 1.29 -27.14
N SER A 20 -20.00 1.71 -26.92
CA SER A 20 -19.40 2.80 -27.69
C SER A 20 -19.08 2.44 -29.14
N ALA A 21 -19.00 1.16 -29.51
CA ALA A 21 -18.62 0.71 -30.85
C ALA A 21 -19.80 0.24 -31.73
N ASP A 22 -20.97 -0.02 -31.14
CA ASP A 22 -22.13 -0.57 -31.84
C ASP A 22 -23.28 0.45 -31.94
N SER A 23 -23.57 0.90 -33.16
CA SER A 23 -24.61 1.90 -33.44
C SER A 23 -26.03 1.42 -33.11
N ALA A 24 -26.31 0.11 -33.19
CA ALA A 24 -27.60 -0.45 -32.81
C ALA A 24 -27.79 -0.43 -31.29
N ILE A 25 -26.71 -0.67 -30.52
CA ILE A 25 -26.73 -0.52 -29.06
C ILE A 25 -26.86 0.95 -28.68
N GLN A 26 -26.11 1.84 -29.31
CA GLN A 26 -26.23 3.29 -29.10
C GLN A 26 -27.66 3.78 -29.35
N GLY A 27 -28.29 3.33 -30.44
CA GLY A 27 -29.70 3.66 -30.72
C GLY A 27 -30.67 3.20 -29.64
N LYS A 28 -30.44 2.01 -29.04
CA LYS A 28 -31.26 1.52 -27.92
C LYS A 28 -31.02 2.33 -26.63
N LEU A 29 -29.77 2.70 -26.36
CA LEU A 29 -29.38 3.49 -25.19
C LEU A 29 -29.85 4.95 -25.27
N ALA A 30 -29.88 5.52 -26.47
CA ALA A 30 -30.42 6.86 -26.71
C ALA A 30 -31.89 6.98 -26.28
N ARG A 31 -32.69 5.91 -26.41
CA ARG A 31 -34.08 5.86 -25.92
C ARG A 31 -34.17 5.99 -24.39
N LEU A 32 -33.10 5.66 -23.68
CA LEU A 32 -32.96 5.80 -22.23
C LEU A 32 -32.24 7.10 -21.84
N LYS A 33 -32.09 8.05 -22.78
CA LYS A 33 -31.35 9.30 -22.62
C LYS A 33 -29.85 9.11 -22.31
N ILE A 34 -29.26 8.02 -22.81
CA ILE A 34 -27.82 7.80 -22.76
C ILE A 34 -27.26 8.11 -24.15
N SER A 35 -26.49 9.19 -24.23
CA SER A 35 -25.83 9.66 -25.45
C SER A 35 -24.48 8.97 -25.69
N VAL A 36 -23.90 9.17 -26.88
CA VAL A 36 -22.54 8.71 -27.18
C VAL A 36 -21.50 9.41 -26.30
N ASP A 37 -21.77 10.67 -25.93
CA ASP A 37 -20.91 11.44 -25.02
C ASP A 37 -20.90 10.83 -23.62
N ASP A 38 -22.06 10.36 -23.12
CA ASP A 38 -22.16 9.66 -21.84
C ASP A 38 -21.34 8.36 -21.82
N LEU A 39 -21.36 7.61 -22.94
CA LEU A 39 -20.56 6.39 -23.07
C LEU A 39 -19.06 6.69 -23.11
N THR A 40 -18.67 7.77 -23.77
CA THR A 40 -17.28 8.22 -23.85
C THR A 40 -16.78 8.71 -22.48
N ALA A 41 -17.61 9.47 -21.76
CA ALA A 41 -17.35 9.89 -20.39
C ALA A 41 -17.18 8.68 -19.45
N ALA A 42 -18.06 7.68 -19.55
CA ALA A 42 -17.96 6.46 -18.75
C ALA A 42 -16.66 5.68 -19.02
N ASN A 43 -16.27 5.51 -20.28
CA ASN A 43 -15.00 4.87 -20.65
C ASN A 43 -13.78 5.64 -20.09
N THR A 44 -13.86 6.97 -20.04
CA THR A 44 -12.82 7.83 -19.46
C THR A 44 -12.72 7.63 -17.95
N LEU A 45 -13.86 7.60 -17.24
CA LEU A 45 -13.92 7.33 -15.80
C LEU A 45 -13.38 5.94 -15.45
N ILE A 46 -13.72 4.92 -16.25
CA ILE A 46 -13.20 3.55 -16.06
C ILE A 46 -11.67 3.52 -16.22
N SER A 47 -11.14 4.17 -17.25
CA SER A 47 -9.69 4.25 -17.49
C SER A 47 -8.98 4.99 -16.36
N GLY A 48 -9.55 6.10 -15.88
CA GLY A 48 -9.04 6.85 -14.73
C GLY A 48 -9.03 6.03 -13.44
N LEU A 49 -10.08 5.25 -13.19
CA LEU A 49 -10.16 4.34 -12.05
C LEU A 49 -9.10 3.24 -12.11
N GLU A 50 -8.86 2.64 -13.28
CA GLU A 50 -7.81 1.63 -13.47
C GLU A 50 -6.42 2.21 -13.17
N ALA A 51 -6.13 3.41 -13.68
CA ALA A 51 -4.87 4.10 -13.43
C ALA A 51 -4.68 4.44 -11.95
N ALA A 52 -5.68 5.05 -11.32
CA ALA A 52 -5.65 5.39 -9.90
C ALA A 52 -5.44 4.14 -9.02
N ARG A 53 -6.07 3.03 -9.39
CA ARG A 53 -5.92 1.76 -8.67
C ARG A 53 -4.52 1.15 -8.85
N ALA A 54 -3.95 1.22 -10.03
CA ALA A 54 -2.59 0.76 -10.27
C ALA A 54 -1.58 1.54 -9.40
N ILE A 55 -1.72 2.86 -9.34
CA ILE A 55 -0.93 3.73 -8.46
C ILE A 55 -1.13 3.32 -7.00
N TYR A 56 -2.38 3.24 -6.52
CA TYR A 56 -2.67 2.86 -5.15
C TYR A 56 -2.02 1.52 -4.74
N LEU A 57 -2.09 0.50 -5.61
CA LEU A 57 -1.49 -0.81 -5.33
C LEU A 57 0.03 -0.75 -5.27
N LYS A 58 0.66 0.04 -6.13
CA LYS A 58 2.10 0.28 -6.12
C LYS A 58 2.53 0.94 -4.81
N GLU A 59 1.95 2.10 -4.49
CA GLU A 59 2.28 2.88 -3.28
C GLU A 59 2.05 2.05 -2.00
N LYS A 60 0.98 1.26 -1.97
CA LYS A 60 0.72 0.34 -0.86
C LYS A 60 1.82 -0.71 -0.73
N GLY A 61 2.27 -1.29 -1.84
CA GLY A 61 3.35 -2.27 -1.85
C GLY A 61 4.67 -1.67 -1.36
N GLU A 62 5.01 -0.48 -1.84
CA GLU A 62 6.21 0.27 -1.43
C GLU A 62 6.17 0.62 0.07
N SER A 63 5.02 1.07 0.58
CA SER A 63 4.83 1.34 2.01
C SER A 63 4.99 0.08 2.88
N GLN A 64 4.48 -1.06 2.42
CA GLN A 64 4.63 -2.34 3.11
C GLN A 64 6.09 -2.82 3.13
N ASP A 65 6.79 -2.68 2.02
CA ASP A 65 8.20 -3.07 1.92
C ASP A 65 9.09 -2.16 2.78
N ALA A 66 8.89 -0.84 2.71
CA ALA A 66 9.59 0.13 3.56
C ALA A 66 9.38 -0.16 5.05
N THR A 67 8.16 -0.55 5.44
CA THR A 67 7.86 -0.95 6.83
C THR A 67 8.68 -2.17 7.24
N LYS A 68 8.73 -3.22 6.40
CA LYS A 68 9.52 -4.42 6.68
C LYS A 68 11.01 -4.12 6.79
N ILE A 69 11.55 -3.31 5.87
CA ILE A 69 12.97 -2.91 5.88
C ILE A 69 13.29 -2.16 7.17
N LYS A 70 12.45 -1.20 7.54
CA LYS A 70 12.59 -0.41 8.76
C LYS A 70 12.54 -1.30 10.01
N ASP A 71 11.54 -2.18 10.12
CA ASP A 71 11.39 -3.07 11.28
C ASP A 71 12.57 -4.05 11.39
N ALA A 72 13.08 -4.58 10.27
CA ALA A 72 14.27 -5.41 10.25
C ALA A 72 15.54 -4.64 10.68
N ALA A 73 15.67 -3.37 10.32
CA ALA A 73 16.78 -2.54 10.77
C ALA A 73 16.72 -2.28 12.28
N PHE A 74 15.53 -1.98 12.82
CA PHE A 74 15.35 -1.82 14.27
C PHE A 74 15.66 -3.10 15.04
N ALA A 75 15.21 -4.26 14.55
CA ALA A 75 15.53 -5.54 15.19
C ALA A 75 17.04 -5.81 15.24
N LYS A 76 17.78 -5.50 14.18
CA LYS A 76 19.25 -5.63 14.14
C LYS A 76 19.95 -4.69 15.13
N ILE A 77 19.47 -3.45 15.24
CA ILE A 77 20.02 -2.49 16.21
C ILE A 77 19.74 -2.95 17.64
N ASP A 78 18.53 -3.44 17.91
CA ASP A 78 18.13 -3.93 19.23
C ASP A 78 18.99 -5.13 19.68
N ASP A 79 19.23 -6.07 18.78
CA ASP A 79 20.10 -7.23 19.00
C ASP A 79 21.53 -6.79 19.32
N TRP A 80 22.10 -5.92 18.49
CA TRP A 80 23.46 -5.40 18.69
C TRP A 80 23.60 -4.61 20.01
N MET A 81 22.64 -3.75 20.33
CA MET A 81 22.65 -2.99 21.58
C MET A 81 22.51 -3.91 22.80
N SER A 82 21.70 -4.97 22.69
CA SER A 82 21.53 -5.97 23.75
C SER A 82 22.85 -6.68 24.05
N GLU A 83 23.58 -7.12 23.01
CA GLU A 83 24.91 -7.71 23.16
C GLU A 83 25.91 -6.72 23.75
N PHE A 84 25.94 -5.49 23.23
CA PHE A 84 26.82 -4.43 23.73
C PHE A 84 26.59 -4.19 25.23
N TYR A 85 25.34 -4.05 25.67
CA TYR A 85 25.03 -3.86 27.09
C TYR A 85 25.33 -5.08 27.95
N ALA A 86 25.26 -6.30 27.39
CA ALA A 86 25.66 -7.51 28.10
C ALA A 86 27.17 -7.52 28.36
N VAL A 87 27.97 -7.21 27.35
CA VAL A 87 29.43 -7.10 27.46
C VAL A 87 29.84 -5.97 28.39
N ALA A 88 29.22 -4.78 28.23
CA ALA A 88 29.51 -3.64 29.09
C ALA A 88 29.18 -3.94 30.57
N LYS A 89 28.09 -4.67 30.84
CA LYS A 89 27.74 -5.08 32.21
C LYS A 89 28.81 -5.97 32.84
N ILE A 90 29.42 -6.86 32.07
CA ILE A 90 30.52 -7.73 32.55
C ILE A 90 31.80 -6.89 32.74
N GLY A 91 32.18 -6.09 31.74
CA GLY A 91 33.42 -5.30 31.81
C GLY A 91 33.42 -4.20 32.89
N LEU A 92 32.24 -3.76 33.31
CA LEU A 92 32.06 -2.74 34.35
C LEU A 92 31.50 -3.32 35.66
N GLU A 93 31.61 -4.64 35.88
CA GLU A 93 31.07 -5.30 37.07
C GLU A 93 31.56 -4.68 38.39
N ASP A 94 32.85 -4.32 38.46
CA ASP A 94 33.46 -3.67 39.63
C ASP A 94 33.12 -2.17 39.74
N ASN A 95 32.64 -1.55 38.67
CA ASN A 95 32.32 -0.12 38.60
C ASN A 95 30.94 0.09 37.95
N PRO A 96 29.85 -0.45 38.54
CA PRO A 96 28.55 -0.55 37.88
C PRO A 96 27.92 0.81 37.57
N GLN A 97 28.25 1.86 38.34
CA GLN A 97 27.76 3.23 38.09
C GLN A 97 28.19 3.76 36.71
N LEU A 98 29.30 3.26 36.14
CA LEU A 98 29.77 3.67 34.81
C LEU A 98 28.82 3.22 33.68
N LEU A 99 27.92 2.26 33.93
CA LEU A 99 26.87 1.86 32.97
C LEU A 99 25.86 2.99 32.71
N GLU A 100 25.71 3.94 33.63
CA GLU A 100 24.82 5.08 33.44
C GLU A 100 25.31 6.04 32.37
N ALA A 101 26.65 6.13 32.17
CA ALA A 101 27.23 6.88 31.06
C ALA A 101 26.87 6.29 29.69
N LEU A 102 26.50 5.01 29.66
CA LEU A 102 25.98 4.31 28.48
C LEU A 102 24.45 4.39 28.38
N GLY A 103 23.78 5.16 29.22
CA GLY A 103 22.33 5.33 29.20
C GLY A 103 21.53 4.23 29.91
N LYS A 104 22.21 3.33 30.65
CA LYS A 104 21.56 2.27 31.43
C LYS A 104 21.51 2.66 32.91
N THR A 105 20.32 2.94 33.43
CA THR A 105 20.14 3.34 34.83
C THR A 105 20.43 2.18 35.78
N VAL A 106 21.19 2.45 36.85
CA VAL A 106 21.51 1.47 37.89
C VAL A 106 20.84 1.93 39.18
N ARG A 107 20.01 1.06 39.79
CA ARG A 107 19.43 1.37 41.10
C ARG A 107 20.45 1.09 42.19
N SER A 108 20.70 2.07 43.05
CA SER A 108 21.51 1.94 44.27
C SER A 108 20.89 1.00 45.29
#